data_AF-A0A2N2H006-F1
#
_entry.id   AF-A0A2N2H006-F1
#
_cell.length_a   1.000
_cell.length_b   1.000
_cell.length_c   1.000
_cell.angle_alpha   90.00
_cell.angle_beta   90.00
_cell.angle_gamma   90.00
#
_symmetry.space_group_name_H-M   'P 1'
#
loop_
_entity.id
_entity.type
_entity.pdbx_description
1 polymer ?
#
loop_
_entity_poly.entity_id
_entity_poly.type
_entity_poly.pdbx_seq_one_letter_code
_entity_poly.pdbx_strand_id
1 'polypeptide(L)'
;MRSLLPLFPLFLLLSTLPACRLAMDIPDGPDAPCNGDGIRDANETCDGTDLGGFSCEGLGYHAGALACTTGCRWDTTQCEAAGYCGDGRIQSPAEACEGPDLGGATCESIGYSGGNLACGDDCALDTSGCDAICNSDGFKDPWETCDGEEL
;
A
#
# COMPACT_ATOMS: atom_id res chain seq x y z
N MET A 1 36.85 6.90 -66.83
CA MET A 1 35.78 7.83 -66.43
C MET A 1 34.90 7.14 -65.40
N ARG A 2 35.13 7.36 -64.10
CA ARG A 2 34.19 7.02 -63.03
C ARG A 2 34.30 8.11 -61.97
N SER A 3 33.45 9.12 -62.12
CA SER A 3 33.29 10.21 -61.15
C SER A 3 32.75 9.65 -59.84
N LEU A 4 33.39 10.06 -58.75
CA LEU A 4 32.89 9.95 -57.39
C LEU A 4 32.09 11.20 -57.03
N LEU A 5 30.83 10.98 -56.61
CA LEU A 5 30.02 11.74 -55.62
C LEU A 5 29.71 13.25 -55.88
N PRO A 6 28.73 13.90 -55.20
CA PRO A 6 28.06 13.50 -53.95
C PRO A 6 26.52 13.66 -53.86
N LEU A 7 26.02 12.92 -52.87
CA LEU A 7 24.84 13.14 -52.03
C LEU A 7 24.57 14.62 -51.71
N PHE A 8 23.36 15.13 -51.97
CA PHE A 8 22.82 16.32 -51.29
C PHE A 8 21.29 16.18 -51.11
N PRO A 9 20.76 16.34 -49.88
CA PRO A 9 19.37 16.05 -49.55
C PRO A 9 18.44 17.18 -50.00
N LEU A 10 17.41 16.86 -50.77
CA LEU A 10 16.42 17.81 -51.27
C LEU A 10 15.28 18.00 -50.25
N PHE A 11 15.37 19.08 -49.50
CA PHE A 11 14.31 20.07 -49.27
C PHE A 11 12.84 19.57 -49.22
N LEU A 12 12.34 19.39 -47.99
CA LEU A 12 11.29 20.24 -47.40
C LEU A 12 10.16 20.68 -48.36
N LEU A 13 8.97 20.07 -48.26
CA LEU A 13 7.66 20.68 -48.57
C LEU A 13 6.49 19.78 -48.10
N LEU A 14 5.49 20.43 -47.51
CA LEU A 14 4.09 19.99 -47.30
C LEU A 14 3.76 19.00 -46.16
N SER A 15 3.55 19.55 -44.96
CA SER A 15 2.22 19.44 -44.31
C SER A 15 2.09 20.46 -43.19
N THR A 16 1.65 21.67 -43.53
CA THR A 16 1.06 22.63 -42.57
C THR A 16 -0.32 22.10 -42.17
N LEU A 17 -0.38 21.15 -41.25
CA LEU A 17 -1.60 20.92 -40.49
C LEU A 17 -1.52 21.89 -39.30
N PRO A 18 -2.42 22.88 -39.19
CA PRO A 18 -2.60 23.56 -37.93
C PRO A 18 -3.28 22.51 -37.04
N ALA A 19 -2.48 21.67 -36.38
CA ALA A 19 -2.96 21.05 -35.16
C ALA A 19 -3.27 22.24 -34.26
N CYS A 20 -4.56 22.54 -34.17
CA CYS A 20 -5.14 23.48 -33.24
C CYS A 20 -4.56 23.11 -31.87
N ARG A 21 -3.49 23.80 -31.46
CA ARG A 21 -3.00 23.74 -30.10
C ARG A 21 -4.07 24.46 -29.29
N LEU A 22 -5.03 23.68 -28.79
CA LEU A 22 -5.65 23.99 -27.50
C LEU A 22 -4.50 23.94 -26.48
N ALA A 23 -3.70 25.00 -26.44
CA ALA A 23 -3.00 25.37 -25.23
C ALA A 23 -4.11 25.85 -24.30
N MET A 24 -4.74 24.88 -23.63
CA MET A 24 -5.35 25.13 -22.35
C MET A 24 -4.14 25.37 -21.45
N ASP A 25 -3.64 26.60 -21.42
CA ASP A 25 -2.85 27.06 -20.29
C ASP A 25 -3.83 27.08 -19.13
N ILE A 26 -4.07 25.91 -18.53
CA ILE A 26 -4.57 25.85 -17.16
C ILE A 26 -3.50 26.61 -16.41
N PRO A 27 -3.82 27.77 -15.81
CA PRO A 27 -2.91 28.32 -14.84
C PRO A 27 -2.94 27.30 -13.70
N ASP A 28 -2.02 26.34 -13.75
CA ASP A 28 -1.37 25.84 -12.56
C ASP A 28 -0.64 27.08 -12.01
N GLY A 29 -1.44 27.98 -11.42
CA GLY A 29 -0.94 29.11 -10.67
C GLY A 29 0.03 28.54 -9.65
N PRO A 30 1.05 29.31 -9.24
CA PRO A 30 1.92 28.85 -8.17
C PRO A 30 1.00 28.41 -7.03
N ASP A 31 1.05 27.12 -6.68
CA ASP A 31 0.42 26.57 -5.47
C ASP A 31 0.54 27.68 -4.44
N ALA A 32 -0.58 28.24 -3.98
CA ALA A 32 -0.54 29.35 -3.04
C ALA A 32 0.41 28.90 -1.92
N PRO A 33 1.53 29.60 -1.69
CA PRO A 33 2.56 29.10 -0.82
C PRO A 33 1.93 28.86 0.54
N CYS A 34 1.99 27.61 1.01
CA CYS A 34 1.47 27.17 2.30
C CYS A 34 1.78 28.25 3.33
N ASN A 35 0.75 28.99 3.73
CA ASN A 35 0.97 30.28 4.38
C ASN A 35 1.23 30.07 5.88
N GLY A 36 0.85 28.90 6.41
CA GLY A 36 1.12 28.44 7.77
C GLY A 36 0.36 29.24 8.82
N ASP A 37 -0.77 29.85 8.45
CA ASP A 37 -1.53 30.75 9.32
C ASP A 37 -2.53 30.01 10.24
N GLY A 38 -2.61 28.68 10.11
CA GLY A 38 -3.47 27.80 10.89
C GLY A 38 -4.92 27.75 10.41
N ILE A 39 -5.24 28.37 9.27
CA ILE A 39 -6.55 28.34 8.64
C ILE A 39 -6.37 27.77 7.24
N ARG A 40 -7.12 26.70 6.92
CA ARG A 40 -7.05 26.13 5.58
C ARG A 40 -7.72 27.07 4.57
N ASP A 41 -6.92 27.75 3.76
CA ASP A 41 -7.38 28.63 2.70
C ASP A 41 -7.96 27.88 1.49
N ALA A 42 -8.60 28.62 0.58
CA ALA A 42 -9.24 28.05 -0.62
C ALA A 42 -8.31 27.24 -1.55
N ASN A 43 -6.98 27.37 -1.40
CA ASN A 43 -5.98 26.70 -2.22
C ASN A 43 -5.06 25.74 -1.43
N GLU A 44 -5.40 25.37 -0.18
CA GLU A 44 -4.58 24.51 0.68
C GLU A 44 -5.30 23.19 1.02
N THR A 45 -4.55 22.09 1.11
CA THR A 45 -5.11 20.77 1.49
C THR A 45 -5.35 20.67 2.99
N CYS A 46 -4.46 21.30 3.75
CA CYS A 46 -4.46 21.44 5.19
C CYS A 46 -3.59 22.65 5.53
N ASP A 47 -3.78 23.25 6.70
CA ASP A 47 -2.84 24.22 7.25
C ASP A 47 -2.65 23.96 8.74
N GLY A 48 -1.41 23.64 9.14
CA GLY A 48 -1.08 23.34 10.53
C GLY A 48 -1.95 22.22 11.11
N THR A 49 -2.81 22.56 12.06
CA THR A 49 -3.76 21.62 12.70
C THR A 49 -5.14 21.60 12.03
N ASP A 50 -5.41 22.54 11.14
CA ASP A 50 -6.60 22.50 10.30
C ASP A 50 -6.37 21.48 9.17
N LEU A 51 -6.57 20.22 9.52
CA LEU A 51 -6.49 19.09 8.60
C LEU A 51 -7.73 18.99 7.70
N GLY A 52 -8.68 19.91 7.84
CA GLY A 52 -9.94 19.86 7.10
C GLY A 52 -10.90 18.77 7.56
N GLY A 53 -10.70 18.22 8.76
CA GLY A 53 -11.51 17.13 9.33
C GLY A 53 -11.10 15.71 8.95
N PHE A 54 -9.94 15.52 8.32
CA PHE A 54 -9.42 14.19 7.96
C PHE A 54 -8.56 13.58 9.09
N SER A 55 -8.57 12.24 9.19
CA SER A 55 -7.77 11.44 10.14
C SER A 55 -7.13 10.24 9.43
N CYS A 56 -6.22 9.51 10.08
CA CYS A 56 -5.60 8.34 9.46
C CYS A 56 -6.51 7.12 9.41
N GLU A 57 -7.40 6.91 10.41
CA GLU A 57 -8.51 5.97 10.29
C GLU A 57 -9.36 6.31 9.05
N GLY A 58 -9.58 7.62 8.83
CA GLY A 58 -10.27 8.14 7.65
C GLY A 58 -9.49 7.98 6.34
N LEU A 59 -8.21 7.62 6.39
CA LEU A 59 -7.34 7.39 5.23
C LEU A 59 -7.10 5.92 4.90
N GLY A 60 -7.86 5.01 5.53
CA GLY A 60 -7.76 3.57 5.25
C GLY A 60 -6.58 2.90 5.93
N TYR A 61 -6.02 3.58 6.91
CA TYR A 61 -5.10 2.98 7.84
C TYR A 61 -5.90 2.56 9.06
N HIS A 62 -5.45 1.52 9.72
CA HIS A 62 -6.11 1.03 10.93
C HIS A 62 -6.26 2.16 11.96
N ALA A 63 -5.30 3.08 12.02
CA ALA A 63 -5.29 4.20 12.94
C ALA A 63 -4.39 5.35 12.48
N GLY A 64 -4.22 6.38 13.31
CA GLY A 64 -3.09 7.32 13.25
C GLY A 64 -3.44 8.80 13.27
N ALA A 65 -2.41 9.63 13.45
CA ALA A 65 -2.56 11.08 13.48
C ALA A 65 -2.12 11.71 12.14
N LEU A 66 -3.10 12.10 11.34
CA LEU A 66 -2.85 12.80 10.09
C LEU A 66 -2.23 14.16 10.40
N ALA A 67 -1.20 14.55 9.66
CA ALA A 67 -0.54 15.84 9.84
C ALA A 67 -0.54 16.63 8.53
N CYS A 68 -0.20 17.91 8.65
CA CYS A 68 0.00 18.77 7.51
C CYS A 68 1.49 19.08 7.32
N THR A 69 2.01 18.80 6.14
CA THR A 69 3.38 19.18 5.77
C THR A 69 3.50 20.69 5.59
N THR A 70 4.73 21.20 5.61
CA THR A 70 5.03 22.61 5.29
C THR A 70 4.72 23.01 3.84
N GLY A 71 4.35 22.04 3.00
CA GLY A 71 3.86 22.24 1.65
C GLY A 71 2.33 22.15 1.54
N CYS A 72 1.61 22.23 2.67
CA CYS A 72 0.15 22.12 2.75
C CYS A 72 -0.39 20.87 2.05
N ARG A 73 0.34 19.76 2.23
CA ARG A 73 -0.06 18.40 1.82
C ARG A 73 -0.25 17.55 3.06
N TRP A 74 -1.17 16.60 3.02
CA TRP A 74 -1.28 15.59 4.06
C TRP A 74 0.01 14.79 4.19
N ASP A 75 0.46 14.68 5.43
CA ASP A 75 1.51 13.77 5.83
C ASP A 75 0.84 12.48 6.31
N THR A 76 0.69 11.52 5.39
CA THR A 76 0.15 10.18 5.67
C THR A 76 1.18 9.25 6.26
N THR A 77 2.42 9.72 6.50
CA THR A 77 3.49 8.90 7.09
C THR A 77 3.06 8.27 8.41
N GLN A 78 2.30 9.01 9.22
CA GLN A 78 1.77 8.50 10.50
C GLN A 78 0.55 7.59 10.35
N CYS A 79 -0.09 7.62 9.18
CA CYS A 79 -1.21 6.76 8.83
C CYS A 79 -0.68 5.45 8.26
N GLU A 80 0.22 5.51 7.28
CA GLU A 80 0.97 4.35 6.75
C GLU A 80 1.69 3.59 7.86
N ALA A 81 2.16 4.31 8.88
CA ALA A 81 2.73 3.73 10.09
C ALA A 81 1.73 2.94 10.95
N ALA A 82 0.43 3.14 10.80
CA ALA A 82 -0.60 2.45 11.58
C ALA A 82 -1.09 1.15 10.93
N GLY A 83 -0.60 0.80 9.75
CA GLY A 83 -1.02 -0.43 9.07
C GLY A 83 -2.46 -0.36 8.60
N TYR A 84 -3.02 -1.51 8.24
CA TYR A 84 -4.21 -1.61 7.41
C TYR A 84 -5.28 -2.45 8.11
N CYS A 85 -4.85 -3.57 8.65
CA CYS A 85 -5.57 -4.52 9.46
C CYS A 85 -6.99 -4.19 9.90
N GLY A 86 -7.93 -5.06 9.55
CA GLY A 86 -9.34 -4.76 9.68
C GLY A 86 -9.81 -3.86 8.54
N ASP A 87 -8.99 -3.65 7.51
CA ASP A 87 -9.36 -2.93 6.28
C ASP A 87 -9.81 -3.86 5.15
N GLY A 88 -9.95 -5.17 5.41
CA GLY A 88 -10.48 -6.13 4.47
C GLY A 88 -9.51 -6.54 3.36
N ARG A 89 -8.23 -6.19 3.47
CA ARG A 89 -7.21 -6.61 2.51
C ARG A 89 -6.02 -7.27 3.19
N ILE A 90 -5.24 -7.95 2.35
CA ILE A 90 -3.92 -8.41 2.74
C ILE A 90 -2.91 -7.58 1.96
N GLN A 91 -2.59 -6.39 2.45
CA GLN A 91 -1.45 -5.58 2.04
C GLN A 91 -0.19 -6.34 2.42
N SER A 92 0.25 -7.30 1.63
CA SER A 92 1.52 -7.96 1.93
C SER A 92 2.69 -6.98 1.69
N PRO A 93 3.64 -6.85 2.63
CA PRO A 93 3.78 -7.58 3.89
C PRO A 93 3.17 -6.89 5.14
N ALA A 94 2.49 -5.75 4.99
CA ALA A 94 1.85 -4.99 6.06
C ALA A 94 0.74 -5.75 6.83
N GLU A 95 0.10 -6.75 6.25
CA GLU A 95 -0.66 -7.77 6.99
C GLU A 95 -0.57 -9.16 6.34
N ALA A 96 -0.84 -10.21 7.13
CA ALA A 96 -0.66 -11.62 6.75
C ALA A 96 -1.98 -12.33 6.44
N CYS A 97 -3.03 -11.84 7.05
CA CYS A 97 -4.39 -12.29 6.89
C CYS A 97 -5.31 -11.11 7.16
N GLU A 98 -6.60 -11.31 6.98
CA GLU A 98 -7.59 -10.28 7.21
C GLU A 98 -8.94 -10.91 7.52
N GLY A 99 -9.37 -10.80 8.78
CA GLY A 99 -10.60 -11.42 9.25
C GLY A 99 -10.64 -12.93 8.93
N PRO A 100 -11.54 -13.43 8.07
CA PRO A 100 -11.53 -14.83 7.69
C PRO A 100 -10.55 -15.18 6.54
N ASP A 101 -9.97 -14.20 5.84
CA ASP A 101 -9.04 -14.43 4.74
C ASP A 101 -7.63 -14.66 5.27
N LEU A 102 -7.09 -15.86 5.09
CA LEU A 102 -5.80 -16.24 5.64
C LEU A 102 -4.66 -16.11 4.63
N GLY A 103 -4.89 -15.46 3.49
CA GLY A 103 -3.87 -15.30 2.45
C GLY A 103 -3.43 -16.62 1.83
N GLY A 104 -4.31 -17.63 1.88
CA GLY A 104 -4.02 -19.00 1.46
C GLY A 104 -3.20 -19.81 2.47
N ALA A 105 -2.90 -19.26 3.65
CA ALA A 105 -2.30 -20.01 4.73
C ALA A 105 -3.31 -21.00 5.32
N THR A 106 -2.82 -22.19 5.61
CA THR A 106 -3.49 -23.18 6.44
C THR A 106 -2.54 -23.58 7.56
N CYS A 107 -3.06 -24.26 8.58
CA CYS A 107 -2.22 -24.84 9.62
C CYS A 107 -1.11 -25.73 9.00
N GLU A 108 -1.46 -26.52 7.99
CA GLU A 108 -0.51 -27.39 7.28
C GLU A 108 0.51 -26.61 6.47
N SER A 109 0.11 -25.53 5.78
CA SER A 109 1.06 -24.73 4.99
C SER A 109 2.12 -24.03 5.85
N ILE A 110 1.83 -23.83 7.13
CA ILE A 110 2.72 -23.19 8.11
C ILE A 110 3.33 -24.19 9.11
N GLY A 111 3.16 -25.51 8.88
CA GLY A 111 3.90 -26.58 9.56
C GLY A 111 3.18 -27.30 10.70
N TYR A 112 1.88 -27.09 10.87
CA TYR A 112 1.06 -27.89 11.79
C TYR A 112 0.50 -29.13 11.10
N SER A 113 -0.06 -30.06 11.87
CA SER A 113 -0.64 -31.30 11.32
C SER A 113 -2.07 -31.10 10.77
N GLY A 114 -2.74 -30.03 11.19
CA GLY A 114 -4.12 -29.71 10.85
C GLY A 114 -4.70 -28.63 11.75
N GLY A 115 -6.03 -28.57 11.85
CA GLY A 115 -6.74 -27.65 12.74
C GLY A 115 -7.38 -26.44 12.04
N ASN A 116 -7.82 -25.48 12.84
CA ASN A 116 -8.49 -24.25 12.39
C ASN A 116 -7.61 -23.02 12.59
N LEU A 117 -6.98 -22.57 11.51
CA LEU A 117 -6.27 -21.30 11.46
C LEU A 117 -7.29 -20.15 11.43
N ALA A 118 -7.03 -19.08 12.18
CA ALA A 118 -7.83 -17.86 12.16
C ALA A 118 -6.97 -16.64 11.85
N CYS A 119 -7.59 -15.48 11.65
CA CYS A 119 -6.89 -14.21 11.66
C CYS A 119 -7.25 -13.46 12.93
N GLY A 120 -6.25 -12.96 13.64
CA GLY A 120 -6.44 -12.07 14.78
C GLY A 120 -6.97 -10.70 14.36
N ASP A 121 -7.43 -9.91 15.33
CA ASP A 121 -7.85 -8.51 15.16
C ASP A 121 -6.70 -7.58 14.73
N ASP A 122 -5.47 -8.11 14.73
CA ASP A 122 -4.21 -7.50 14.29
C ASP A 122 -3.71 -8.05 12.95
N CYS A 123 -4.53 -8.88 12.28
CA CYS A 123 -4.29 -9.31 10.91
C CYS A 123 -3.05 -10.18 10.76
N ALA A 124 -2.72 -10.84 11.88
CA ALA A 124 -1.78 -11.94 12.02
C ALA A 124 -2.53 -13.27 12.07
N LEU A 125 -1.92 -14.29 11.48
CA LEU A 125 -2.47 -15.63 11.52
C LEU A 125 -2.47 -16.16 12.97
N ASP A 126 -3.65 -16.43 13.50
CA ASP A 126 -3.87 -17.04 14.80
C ASP A 126 -3.85 -18.57 14.67
N THR A 127 -2.78 -19.18 15.15
CA THR A 127 -2.55 -20.63 15.12
C THR A 127 -3.05 -21.36 16.37
N SER A 128 -3.76 -20.70 17.28
CA SER A 128 -4.26 -21.32 18.53
C SER A 128 -5.24 -22.47 18.28
N GLY A 129 -5.94 -22.44 17.14
CA GLY A 129 -6.77 -23.53 16.68
C GLY A 129 -6.04 -24.58 15.84
N CYS A 130 -4.72 -24.46 15.62
CA CYS A 130 -3.94 -25.44 14.87
C CYS A 130 -3.50 -26.62 15.74
N ASP A 131 -3.57 -27.81 15.16
CA ASP A 131 -3.18 -29.06 15.81
C ASP A 131 -1.67 -29.25 15.78
N ALA A 132 -1.09 -29.60 16.92
CA ALA A 132 0.33 -29.88 17.04
C ALA A 132 0.79 -30.99 16.08
N ILE A 133 2.04 -30.92 15.64
CA ILE A 133 2.68 -32.08 15.01
C ILE A 133 2.81 -33.16 16.10
N CYS A 134 1.93 -34.16 15.99
CA CYS A 134 1.94 -35.35 16.82
C CYS A 134 1.58 -36.52 15.91
N ASN A 135 2.53 -37.43 15.71
CA ASN A 135 2.23 -38.75 15.22
C ASN A 135 1.92 -39.63 16.45
N SER A 136 1.10 -40.68 16.26
CA SER A 136 0.68 -41.57 17.35
C SER A 136 1.51 -42.85 17.38
N ASP A 137 2.82 -42.75 17.21
CA ASP A 137 3.72 -43.91 17.23
C ASP A 137 4.18 -44.34 18.63
N GLY A 138 3.80 -43.58 19.67
CA GLY A 138 4.11 -43.87 21.07
C GLY A 138 5.46 -43.35 21.54
N PHE A 139 6.07 -42.41 20.80
CA PHE A 139 7.28 -41.70 21.20
C PHE A 139 7.17 -40.21 20.86
N LYS A 140 7.48 -39.32 21.82
CA LYS A 140 7.71 -37.90 21.51
C LYS A 140 9.01 -37.74 20.73
N ASP A 141 8.89 -37.64 19.41
CA ASP A 141 10.04 -37.39 18.55
C ASP A 141 10.60 -35.98 18.74
N PRO A 142 11.88 -35.74 18.38
CA PRO A 142 12.49 -34.42 18.50
C PRO A 142 11.77 -33.29 17.75
N TRP A 143 10.92 -33.62 16.77
CA TRP A 143 10.17 -32.67 15.94
C TRP A 143 8.67 -32.59 16.31
N GLU A 144 8.26 -33.29 17.37
CA GLU A 144 6.87 -33.37 17.81
C GLU A 144 6.64 -32.61 19.10
N THR A 145 5.45 -32.03 19.21
CA THR A 145 5.09 -31.27 20.42
C THR A 145 4.44 -32.18 21.47
N CYS A 146 3.78 -33.25 21.05
CA CYS A 146 3.14 -34.25 21.90
C CYS A 146 3.38 -35.69 21.41
N ASP A 147 3.05 -36.68 22.23
CA ASP A 147 3.07 -38.11 21.88
C ASP A 147 1.63 -38.63 21.94
N GLY A 148 0.98 -38.79 20.77
CA GLY A 148 -0.42 -39.20 20.69
C GLY A 148 -1.45 -38.14 21.11
N GLU A 149 -2.54 -38.56 21.78
CA GLU A 149 -3.76 -37.76 22.04
C GLU A 149 -3.71 -36.94 23.36
N GLU A 150 -2.54 -36.76 23.98
CA GLU A 150 -2.45 -35.97 25.21
C GLU A 150 -2.19 -34.48 24.90
N LEU A 151 -3.29 -33.72 24.84
CA LEU A 151 -3.35 -32.30 25.18
C LEU A 151 -4.00 -32.14 26.56
#